data_AF-A0AAP8T1X9-F1
#
_entry.id   AF-A0AAP8T1X9-F1
#
_cell.length_a   1.000
_cell.length_b   1.000
_cell.length_c   1.000
_cell.angle_alpha   90.00
_cell.angle_beta   90.00
_cell.angle_gamma   90.00
#
_symmetry.space_group_name_H-M   'P 1'
#
loop_
_entity.id
_entity.type
_entity.pdbx_description
1 polymer ?
#
loop_
_entity_poly.entity_id
_entity_poly.type
_entity_poly.pdbx_seq_one_letter_code
_entity_poly.pdbx_strand_id
1 'polypeptide(L)' 'MLPDWLIGLIMGLVEGLTEFLPVSSTGHMILVADLLNFTGTKATVFEVVVQLGSILAVVVVFWKRLWSVLGVKS' A
#
# COMPACT_ATOMS: atom_id res chain seq x y z
N MET A 1 11.76 11.18 -18.03
CA MET A 1 11.24 9.98 -17.36
C MET A 1 11.65 10.07 -15.91
N LEU A 2 10.72 9.95 -14.96
CA LEU A 2 11.07 9.90 -13.54
C LEU A 2 11.82 8.58 -13.25
N PRO A 3 12.76 8.55 -12.31
CA PRO A 3 13.43 7.32 -11.94
C PRO A 3 12.48 6.37 -11.20
N ASP A 4 12.58 5.07 -11.48
CA ASP A 4 11.66 4.04 -10.98
C ASP A 4 11.54 4.01 -9.44
N TRP A 5 12.64 4.29 -8.71
CA TRP A 5 12.62 4.35 -7.25
C TRP A 5 11.79 5.52 -6.72
N LEU A 6 11.71 6.63 -7.46
CA LEU A 6 10.90 7.79 -7.09
C LEU A 6 9.42 7.52 -7.36
N ILE A 7 9.10 6.84 -8.48
CA ILE A 7 7.74 6.37 -8.76
C ILE A 7 7.28 5.45 -7.64
N GLY A 8 8.11 4.47 -7.25
CA GLY A 8 7.81 3.56 -6.14
C GLY A 8 7.60 4.28 -4.80
N LEU A 9 8.39 5.32 -4.51
CA LEU A 9 8.23 6.13 -3.30
C LEU A 9 6.92 6.92 -3.30
N ILE A 10 6.55 7.54 -4.42
CA ILE A 10 5.29 8.29 -4.55
C ILE A 10 4.09 7.34 -4.40
N MET A 11 4.10 6.24 -5.15
CA MET A 11 3.02 5.25 -5.11
C MET A 11 2.88 4.61 -3.72
N GLY A 12 3.99 4.32 -3.03
CA GLY A 12 3.96 3.80 -1.67
C GLY A 12 3.44 4.79 -0.63
N LEU A 13 3.73 6.09 -0.79
CA LEU A 13 3.15 7.13 0.07
C LEU A 13 1.65 7.28 -0.17
N VAL A 14 1.22 7.25 -1.43
CA VAL A 14 -0.20 7.35 -1.79
C VAL A 14 -0.98 6.18 -1.19
N GLU A 15 -0.54 4.95 -1.41
CA GLU A 15 -1.17 3.75 -0.82
C GLU A 15 -1.17 3.83 0.71
N GLY A 16 0.00 4.03 1.32
CA GLY A 16 0.14 4.01 2.78
C GLY A 16 -0.68 5.10 3.49
N LEU A 17 -0.92 6.24 2.83
CA LEU A 17 -1.79 7.29 3.37
C LEU A 17 -3.27 6.99 3.10
N THR A 18 -3.62 6.57 1.89
CA THR A 18 -5.03 6.44 1.49
C THR A 18 -5.69 5.14 1.93
N GLU A 19 -4.92 4.07 2.21
CA GLU A 19 -5.47 2.77 2.63
C GLU A 19 -6.12 2.82 4.02
N PHE A 20 -5.64 3.69 4.90
CA PHE A 20 -6.20 3.86 6.25
C PHE A 20 -7.27 4.94 6.34
N LEU A 21 -7.46 5.73 5.26
CA LEU A 21 -8.48 6.77 5.16
C LEU A 21 -9.67 6.25 4.34
N PRO A 22 -10.92 6.67 4.63
CA PRO A 22 -12.10 6.26 3.87
C PRO A 22 -12.21 7.03 2.54
N VAL A 23 -11.15 6.99 1.71
CA VAL A 23 -11.00 7.82 0.50
C VAL A 23 -10.74 7.02 -0.78
N SER A 24 -10.83 5.67 -0.71
CA SER A 24 -10.51 4.73 -1.81
C SER A 24 -9.06 4.86 -2.31
N SER A 25 -8.20 3.98 -1.81
CA SER A 25 -6.80 3.86 -2.23
C SER A 25 -6.67 3.47 -3.71
N THR A 26 -7.48 2.52 -4.18
CA THR A 26 -7.48 2.05 -5.58
C THR A 26 -7.67 3.18 -6.59
N GLY A 27 -8.59 4.12 -6.32
CA GLY A 27 -8.83 5.26 -7.21
C GLY A 27 -7.64 6.21 -7.29
N HIS A 28 -6.99 6.49 -6.16
CA HIS A 28 -5.80 7.34 -6.11
C HIS A 28 -4.60 6.68 -6.80
N MET A 29 -4.43 5.37 -6.61
CA MET A 29 -3.35 4.61 -7.25
C MET A 29 -3.46 4.60 -8.77
N ILE A 30 -4.66 4.39 -9.32
CA ILE A 30 -4.90 4.46 -10.77
C ILE A 30 -4.60 5.86 -11.32
N LEU A 31 -5.08 6.91 -10.65
CA LEU A 31 -4.87 8.29 -11.08
C LEU A 31 -3.38 8.68 -11.03
N VAL A 32 -2.68 8.34 -9.95
CA VAL A 32 -1.26 8.67 -9.79
C VAL A 32 -0.40 7.84 -10.75
N ALA A 33 -0.74 6.57 -10.97
CA ALA A 33 -0.09 5.72 -11.97
C ALA A 33 -0.20 6.29 -13.38
N ASP A 34 -1.39 6.77 -13.78
CA ASP A 34 -1.62 7.41 -15.07
C ASP A 34 -0.82 8.72 -15.21
N LEU A 35 -0.82 9.58 -14.18
CA LEU A 35 -0.03 10.82 -14.15
C LEU A 35 1.48 10.58 -14.27
N LEU A 36 1.97 9.49 -13.70
CA LEU A 36 3.38 9.12 -13.74
C LEU A 36 3.77 8.33 -15.01
N ASN A 37 2.82 8.10 -15.93
CA ASN A 37 2.97 7.18 -17.07
C ASN A 37 3.46 5.78 -16.65
N PHE A 38 3.10 5.35 -15.44
CA PHE A 38 3.43 4.06 -14.86
C PHE A 38 2.24 3.11 -15.03
N THR A 39 2.09 2.56 -16.24
CA THR A 39 0.95 1.71 -16.61
C THR A 39 1.38 0.32 -17.05
N GLY A 40 0.41 -0.59 -17.19
CA GLY A 40 0.61 -1.97 -17.62
C GLY A 40 0.89 -2.95 -16.49
N THR A 41 1.32 -4.18 -16.84
CA THR A 41 1.41 -5.30 -15.90
C THR A 41 2.31 -5.02 -14.69
N LYS A 42 3.38 -4.24 -14.86
CA LYS A 42 4.27 -3.86 -13.75
C LYS A 42 3.55 -3.00 -12.71
N ALA A 43 2.67 -2.09 -13.15
CA ALA A 43 1.92 -1.23 -12.26
C ALA A 43 0.89 -2.03 -11.45
N THR A 44 0.16 -2.93 -12.10
CA THR A 44 -0.79 -3.83 -11.41
C THR A 44 -0.10 -4.72 -10.38
N VAL A 45 1.07 -5.28 -10.70
CA VAL A 45 1.84 -6.08 -9.74
C VAL A 45 2.33 -5.19 -8.58
N PHE A 46 2.78 -3.97 -8.88
CA PHE A 46 3.22 -3.03 -7.85
C PHE A 46 2.10 -2.63 -6.89
N GLU A 47 0.89 -2.33 -7.41
CA GLU A 47 -0.31 -2.04 -6.61
C GLU A 47 -0.61 -3.15 -5.60
N VAL A 48 -0.61 -4.41 -6.06
CA VAL A 48 -0.84 -5.56 -5.17
C VAL A 48 0.27 -5.70 -4.12
N VAL A 49 1.54 -5.50 -4.51
CA VAL A 49 2.67 -5.63 -3.58
C VAL A 49 2.69 -4.50 -2.54
N VAL A 50 2.37 -3.26 -2.93
CA VAL A 50 2.43 -2.12 -2.03
C VAL A 50 1.29 -2.14 -1.01
N GLN A 51 0.11 -2.66 -1.40
CA GLN A 51 -1.00 -2.91 -0.47
C GLN A 51 -0.64 -3.93 0.62
N LEU A 52 0.14 -4.97 0.29
CA LEU A 52 0.68 -5.90 1.30
C LEU A 52 1.57 -5.18 2.32
N GLY A 53 2.28 -4.13 1.90
CA GLY A 53 3.05 -3.26 2.80
C GLY A 53 2.16 -2.54 3.82
N SER A 54 1.03 -2.00 3.38
CA SER A 54 0.04 -1.36 4.25
C SER A 54 -0.58 -2.36 5.24
N ILE A 55 -0.92 -3.56 4.77
CA ILE A 55 -1.40 -4.65 5.65
C ILE A 55 -0.35 -5.01 6.70
N LEU A 56 0.91 -5.16 6.30
CA LEU A 56 2.00 -5.47 7.23
C LEU A 56 2.19 -4.37 8.29
N ALA A 57 2.06 -3.10 7.92
CA ALA A 57 2.10 -1.99 8.87
C ALA A 57 1.02 -2.13 9.95
N VAL A 58 -0.21 -2.48 9.57
CA VAL A 58 -1.31 -2.75 10.52
C VAL A 58 -1.00 -3.97 11.39
N VAL A 59 -0.49 -5.05 10.81
CA VAL A 59 -0.12 -6.27 11.55
C VAL A 59 0.93 -5.97 12.61
N VAL A 60 1.94 -5.17 12.29
CA VAL A 60 2.98 -4.76 13.24
C VAL A 60 2.42 -3.84 14.33
N VAL A 61 1.62 -2.84 13.97
CA VAL A 61 0.99 -1.91 14.93
C VAL A 61 0.07 -2.65 15.90
N PHE A 62 -0.71 -3.62 15.41
CA PHE A 62 -1.64 -4.39 16.22
C PHE A 62 -1.10 -5.75 16.65
N TRP A 63 0.21 -5.99 16.58
CA TRP A 63 0.81 -7.30 16.84
C TRP A 63 0.29 -7.96 18.13
N LYS A 64 0.42 -7.28 19.28
CA LYS A 64 -0.05 -7.79 20.57
C LYS A 64 -1.57 -8.02 20.60
N ARG A 65 -2.35 -7.14 19.96
CA ARG A 65 -3.81 -7.24 19.90
C ARG A 65 -4.24 -8.42 19.02
N LEU A 66 -3.58 -8.63 17.88
CA LEU A 66 -3.81 -9.76 16.99
C LEU A 66 -3.57 -11.09 17.70
N TRP A 67 -2.43 -11.24 18.38
CA TRP A 67 -2.15 -12.46 19.17
C TRP A 67 -3.16 -12.67 20.32
N SER A 68 -3.58 -11.58 20.97
CA SER A 68 -4.62 -11.63 22.00
C SER A 68 -5.98 -12.07 21.45
N VAL A 69 -6.37 -11.63 20.26
CA VAL A 69 -7.63 -12.02 19.60
C VAL A 69 -7.57 -13.47 19.14
N LEU A 70 -6.41 -13.94 18.68
CA LEU A 70 -6.19 -15.33 18.26
C LEU A 70 -6.10 -16.31 19.44
N GLY A 71 -6.28 -15.86 20.68
CA GLY A 71 -6.28 -16.72 21.86
C GLY A 71 -4.91 -17.29 22.22
N VAL A 72 -3.84 -16.75 21.62
CA VAL A 72 -2.46 -17.08 22.00
C VAL A 72 -2.17 -16.32 23.29
N LYS A 73 -2.54 -16.95 24.41
CA LYS A 73 -2.08 -16.54 25.74
C LYS A 73 -0.55 -16.62 25.73
N SER A 74 0.08 -15.45 25.86
CA SER A 74 1.44 -15.40 26.40
C SER A 74 1.42 -15.65 27.90
#